data_AF-A0A1E3WDM2-F1
#
_entry.id   AF-A0A1E3WDM2-F1
#
_cell.length_a   1.000
_cell.length_b   1.000
_cell.length_c   1.000
_cell.angle_alpha   90.00
_cell.angle_beta   90.00
_cell.angle_gamma   90.00
#
_symmetry.space_group_name_H-M   'P 1'
#
loop_
_entity.id
_entity.type
_entity.pdbx_description
1 polymer ?
#
loop_
_entity_poly.entity_id
_entity_poly.type
_entity_poly.pdbx_seq_one_letter_code
_entity_poly.pdbx_strand_id
1 'polypeptide(L)' 'MMIASGSVALAAGDLGEFGNNCAYGLTEGTKKFTDCSVQEMIGDKRYCFSKQSAKEAFMEDPEGNVAKAEAFYNDNQ' A
#
# COMPACT_ATOMS: atom_id res chain seq x y z
N MET A 1 13.68 -13.70 36.66
CA MET A 1 14.24 -13.07 35.44
C MET A 1 13.49 -13.65 34.25
N MET A 2 12.34 -13.07 33.88
CA MET A 2 11.58 -13.53 32.71
C MET A 2 12.18 -12.84 31.47
N ILE A 3 12.90 -13.59 30.65
CA ILE A 3 13.39 -13.11 29.36
C ILE A 3 12.28 -13.39 28.35
N ALA A 4 11.44 -12.40 28.08
CA ALA A 4 10.45 -12.49 27.02
C ALA A 4 11.11 -12.09 25.70
N SER A 5 11.53 -13.10 24.95
CA SER A 5 11.88 -13.01 23.53
C SER A 5 10.62 -12.64 22.74
N GLY A 6 10.31 -11.35 22.69
CA GLY A 6 9.23 -10.83 21.85
C GLY A 6 9.75 -10.68 20.42
N SER A 7 9.54 -11.69 19.58
CA SER A 7 9.58 -11.49 18.13
C SER A 7 8.53 -10.43 17.79
N VAL A 8 8.97 -9.25 17.35
CA VAL A 8 8.10 -8.27 16.70
C VAL A 8 7.70 -8.84 15.34
N ALA A 9 6.77 -9.78 15.34
CA ALA A 9 5.96 -10.01 14.16
C ALA A 9 5.18 -8.71 13.97
N LEU A 10 5.68 -7.86 13.06
CA LEU A 10 4.88 -6.78 12.48
C LEU A 10 3.58 -7.45 12.06
N ALA A 11 2.49 -7.17 12.78
CA ALA A 11 1.20 -7.72 12.45
C ALA A 11 0.98 -7.42 10.97
N ALA A 12 0.54 -8.40 10.17
CA ALA A 12 0.34 -8.21 8.73
C ALA A 12 -0.61 -7.03 8.41
N GLY A 13 -1.35 -6.51 9.41
CA GLY A 13 -2.15 -5.29 9.33
C GLY A 13 -1.40 -3.96 9.56
N ASP A 14 -0.08 -3.95 9.79
CA ASP A 14 0.73 -2.72 9.87
C ASP A 14 1.37 -2.34 8.53
N LEU A 15 1.49 -3.29 7.60
CA LEU A 15 2.03 -3.04 6.27
C LEU A 15 0.87 -2.68 5.33
N GLY A 16 1.05 -1.64 4.54
CA GLY A 16 0.16 -1.34 3.44
C GLY A 16 0.30 -2.35 2.31
N GLU A 17 -0.76 -2.47 1.54
CA GLU A 17 -0.81 -3.23 0.29
C GLU A 17 0.36 -2.86 -0.62
N PHE A 18 0.70 -3.80 -1.49
CA PHE A 18 1.81 -3.66 -2.44
C PHE A 18 3.18 -3.40 -1.77
N GLY A 19 3.35 -3.87 -0.52
CA GLY A 19 4.60 -3.70 0.23
C GLY A 19 4.94 -2.23 0.49
N ASN A 20 3.96 -1.44 0.90
CA ASN A 20 4.05 0.01 1.12
C ASN A 20 4.42 0.82 -0.14
N ASN A 21 4.25 0.28 -1.35
CA ASN A 21 4.39 1.10 -2.55
C ASN A 21 3.17 2.03 -2.70
N CYS A 22 3.40 3.19 -3.32
CA CYS A 22 2.36 4.13 -3.69
C CYS A 22 1.39 3.44 -4.65
N ALA A 23 0.15 3.18 -4.23
CA ALA A 23 -0.84 2.46 -5.02
C ALA A 23 -1.09 3.15 -6.38
N TYR A 24 -1.24 4.48 -6.37
CA TYR A 24 -1.33 5.27 -7.62
C TYR A 24 -0.02 5.28 -8.43
N GLY A 25 1.13 5.12 -7.79
CA GLY A 25 2.39 5.01 -8.54
C GLY A 25 2.39 3.74 -9.40
N LEU A 26 1.85 2.64 -8.86
CA LEU A 26 1.75 1.37 -9.56
C LEU A 26 0.77 1.42 -10.73
N THR A 27 -0.33 2.18 -10.63
CA THR A 27 -1.23 2.40 -11.79
C THR A 27 -0.54 3.13 -12.94
N GLU A 28 0.44 3.98 -12.62
CA GLU A 28 1.29 4.69 -13.58
C GLU A 28 2.57 3.89 -13.96
N GLY A 29 2.65 2.62 -13.56
CA GLY A 29 3.79 1.75 -13.88
C GLY A 29 5.08 2.07 -13.12
N THR A 30 4.99 2.69 -11.94
CA THR A 30 6.15 3.10 -11.13
C THR A 30 6.09 2.53 -9.72
N LYS A 31 7.14 1.79 -9.32
CA LYS A 31 7.35 1.42 -7.91
C LYS A 31 7.90 2.62 -7.14
N LYS A 32 7.18 3.05 -6.11
CA LYS A 32 7.61 4.12 -5.20
C LYS A 32 7.25 3.74 -3.78
N PHE A 33 8.25 3.32 -3.02
CA PHE A 33 8.08 3.04 -1.59
C PHE A 33 7.64 4.28 -0.83
N THR A 34 6.79 4.09 0.17
CA THR A 34 6.31 5.15 1.07
C THR A 34 6.37 4.67 2.51
N ASP A 35 6.34 5.61 3.45
CA ASP A 35 6.17 5.33 4.89
C ASP A 35 4.69 5.14 5.28
N CYS A 36 3.78 5.11 4.30
CA CYS A 36 2.34 5.04 4.46
C CYS A 36 1.69 6.18 5.25
N SER A 37 2.37 7.33 5.41
CA SER A 37 1.80 8.52 6.08
C SER A 37 0.55 9.06 5.41
N VAL A 38 0.42 8.90 4.10
CA VAL A 38 -0.83 9.12 3.35
C VAL A 38 -1.40 7.76 2.96
N GLN A 39 -2.57 7.43 3.52
CA GLN A 39 -3.21 6.14 3.30
C GLN A 39 -4.73 6.26 3.12
N GLU A 40 -5.34 5.20 2.58
CA GLU A 40 -6.79 5.00 2.55
C GLU A 40 -7.11 3.52 2.79
N MET A 41 -8.23 3.26 3.46
CA MET A 41 -8.76 1.91 3.61
C MET A 41 -9.79 1.66 2.51
N ILE A 42 -9.61 0.59 1.72
CA ILE A 42 -10.59 0.14 0.72
C ILE A 42 -10.93 -1.30 1.08
N GLY A 43 -12.12 -1.51 1.64
CA GLY A 43 -12.46 -2.77 2.32
C GLY A 43 -11.64 -2.95 3.59
N ASP A 44 -11.02 -4.12 3.72
CA ASP A 44 -10.11 -4.49 4.82
C ASP A 44 -8.64 -4.19 4.50
N LYS A 45 -8.36 -3.66 3.31
CA LYS A 45 -7.01 -3.41 2.79
C LYS A 45 -6.59 -1.94 2.94
N ARG A 46 -5.33 -1.73 3.33
CA ARG A 46 -4.71 -0.41 3.49
C ARG A 46 -3.86 -0.08 2.27
N TYR A 47 -4.19 0.99 1.56
CA TYR A 47 -3.41 1.45 0.40
C TYR A 47 -2.61 2.70 0.77
N CYS A 48 -1.33 2.71 0.41
CA CYS A 48 -0.42 3.79 0.71
C CYS A 48 -0.19 4.69 -0.50
N PHE A 49 0.06 5.98 -0.25
CA PHE A 49 0.22 6.99 -1.29
C PHE A 49 1.43 7.85 -0.98
N SER A 50 2.10 8.32 -2.03
CA SER A 50 3.29 9.16 -1.86
C SER A 50 2.98 10.62 -1.54
N LYS A 51 1.72 11.05 -1.72
CA LYS A 51 1.20 12.39 -1.44
C LYS A 51 -0.33 12.39 -1.50
N GLN A 52 -0.96 13.41 -0.93
CA GLN A 52 -2.41 13.57 -0.89
C GLN A 52 -3.06 13.58 -2.28
N SER A 53 -2.47 14.28 -3.27
CA SER A 53 -3.04 14.31 -4.63
C SER A 53 -2.96 12.96 -5.36
N ALA A 54 -2.03 12.08 -4.99
CA ALA A 54 -2.00 10.72 -5.55
C ALA A 54 -3.13 9.86 -4.96
N LYS A 55 -3.47 10.07 -3.69
CA LYS A 55 -4.67 9.46 -3.09
C LYS A 55 -5.93 9.96 -3.77
N GLU A 56 -6.07 11.27 -3.95
CA GLU A 56 -7.25 11.86 -4.61
C GLU A 56 -7.47 11.30 -6.00
N ALA A 57 -6.42 11.28 -6.85
CA ALA A 57 -6.50 10.70 -8.19
C ALA A 57 -6.84 9.19 -8.17
N PHE A 58 -6.30 8.44 -7.21
CA PHE A 58 -6.64 7.02 -7.06
C PHE A 58 -8.12 6.81 -6.72
N MET A 59 -8.68 7.68 -5.89
CA MET A 59 -10.07 7.58 -5.41
C MET A 59 -11.12 8.07 -6.42
N GLU A 60 -10.73 8.60 -7.59
CA GLU A 60 -11.67 8.88 -8.69
C GLU A 60 -12.27 7.60 -9.28
N ASP A 61 -11.51 6.49 -9.25
CA ASP A 61 -11.93 5.15 -9.65
C ASP A 61 -11.18 4.11 -8.79
N PRO A 62 -11.60 3.92 -7.51
CA PRO A 62 -10.84 3.12 -6.57
C PRO A 62 -10.77 1.65 -6.99
N GLU A 63 -11.86 1.06 -7.49
CA GLU A 63 -11.87 -0.34 -7.92
C GLU A 63 -11.00 -0.56 -9.16
N GLY A 64 -11.13 0.30 -10.18
CA GLY A 64 -10.32 0.21 -11.40
C GLY A 64 -8.83 0.47 -11.13
N ASN A 65 -8.51 1.40 -10.23
CA ASN A 65 -7.12 1.69 -9.88
C ASN A 65 -6.50 0.61 -8.99
N VAL A 66 -7.27 -0.04 -8.10
CA VAL A 66 -6.80 -1.25 -7.39
C VAL A 66 -6.44 -2.34 -8.40
N ALA A 67 -7.32 -2.63 -9.36
CA ALA A 67 -7.07 -3.66 -10.36
C ALA A 67 -5.82 -3.37 -11.21
N LYS A 68 -5.61 -2.12 -11.62
CA LYS A 68 -4.40 -1.70 -12.37
C LYS A 68 -3.13 -1.82 -11.52
N ALA A 69 -3.18 -1.36 -10.26
CA ALA A 69 -2.03 -1.43 -9.36
C ALA A 69 -1.64 -2.88 -9.06
N GLU A 70 -2.63 -3.76 -8.84
CA GLU A 70 -2.43 -5.19 -8.61
C GLU A 70 -1.84 -5.89 -9.84
N ALA A 71 -2.35 -5.61 -11.04
CA ALA A 71 -1.80 -6.15 -12.28
C ALA A 71 -0.33 -5.77 -12.45
N PHE A 72 0.01 -4.48 -12.32
CA PHE A 72 1.39 -4.03 -12.45
C PHE A 72 2.30 -4.62 -11.37
N TYR A 73 1.85 -4.65 -10.11
CA TYR A 73 2.64 -5.17 -9.00
C TYR A 73 2.96 -6.65 -9.19
N ASN A 74 1.98 -7.47 -9.57
CA ASN A 74 2.15 -8.91 -9.80
C ASN A 74 3.09 -9.20 -10.97
N ASP A 75 3.04 -8.42 -12.05
CA ASP A 75 3.90 -8.60 -13.23
C ASP A 75 5.35 -8.16 -13.01
N ASN A 76 5.63 -7.39 -11.95
CA ASN A 76 6.92 -6.73 -11.76
C ASN A 76 7.60 -7.04 -10.42
N GLN A 77 7.26 -8.16 -9.77
CA GLN A 77 7.82 -8.52 -8.45
C GLN A 77 9.35 -8.53 -8.40
#